data_AF-A0A4P5Y633-F1
#
_entry.id   AF-A0A4P5Y633-F1
#
_cell.length_a   1.000
_cell.length_b   1.000
_cell.length_c   1.000
_cell.angle_alpha   90.00
_cell.angle_beta   90.00
_cell.angle_gamma   90.00
#
_symmetry.space_group_name_H-M   'P 1'
#
loop_
_entity.id
_entity.type
_entity.pdbx_description
1 polymer ?
#
loop_
_entity_poly.entity_id
_entity_poly.type
_entity_poly.pdbx_seq_one_letter_code
_entity_poly.pdbx_strand_id
1 'polypeptide(L)'
;MHTIENFVDSIHQAHLDNARQVYVAKTLGRRQSQRDVSPLTNFVFEFFLYNSLYAVDWERSYAEGQLVHHDREIINEAKMQNTLETFCRQKCREGNSSILTEALLPLAGLNDLTGQWTQITTDDRIKAEDGVRFFAKIAELGQLAAGSELGPTRSTFELIASCRYFAYGVRNNIFHGSKSLGETYEENQARRIGVYDLFLRCLTSLFFLATGKREHGAALSPLPILQRCGTAQIEISLPKVYQLLTNEMLKPEDSILHWKLFRTEQAMPVLSATDRRGLFYPSAGKDFFFPLLVGLPFCTDFFFYEKVRQSDGLSRLRRATKELVPRSLCREVDAPNGECLEFEFDSVTRRAWIVHEDNTAFLTKDIPLAFYFHRGDSPGEGGSDQRWDSDLLPQLLAKADREIGCRILTDGEPGGLLEEIASKCQKVSLPNSHRERDYFFGVIR
;
A
#
# COMPACT_ATOMS: atom_id res chain seq x y z
N MET A 1 13.32 28.43 23.09
CA MET A 1 13.39 28.03 21.67
C MET A 1 13.15 26.53 21.43
N HIS A 2 13.41 25.63 22.40
CA HIS A 2 13.22 24.17 22.22
C HIS A 2 11.80 23.62 22.48
N THR A 3 10.73 24.42 22.59
CA THR A 3 9.41 23.89 22.98
C THR A 3 8.49 23.53 21.80
N ILE A 4 8.48 24.32 20.72
CA ILE A 4 7.62 24.05 19.55
C ILE A 4 8.19 22.91 18.71
N GLU A 5 9.47 22.99 18.34
CA GLU A 5 10.12 21.97 17.51
C GLU A 5 10.07 20.60 18.18
N ASN A 6 10.40 20.48 19.47
CA ASN A 6 10.32 19.22 20.19
C ASN A 6 8.89 18.63 20.21
N PHE A 7 7.86 19.47 20.34
CA PHE A 7 6.47 19.03 20.28
C PHE A 7 6.11 18.53 18.88
N VAL A 8 6.46 19.31 17.84
CA VAL A 8 6.24 18.91 16.44
C VAL A 8 6.96 17.60 16.13
N ASP A 9 8.22 17.45 16.54
CA ASP A 9 9.03 16.25 16.32
C ASP A 9 8.44 15.03 17.02
N SER A 10 7.97 15.19 18.26
CA SER A 10 7.36 14.10 19.02
C SER A 10 6.06 13.61 18.38
N ILE A 11 5.17 14.52 17.96
CA ILE A 11 3.93 14.14 17.28
C ILE A 11 4.22 13.61 15.87
N HIS A 12 5.23 14.17 15.18
CA HIS A 12 5.64 13.70 13.86
C HIS A 12 6.12 12.26 13.92
N GLN A 13 6.99 11.91 14.88
CA GLN A 13 7.43 10.54 15.07
C GLN A 13 6.25 9.61 15.37
N ALA A 14 5.34 10.00 16.26
CA ALA A 14 4.15 9.21 16.56
C ALA A 14 3.25 9.00 15.33
N HIS A 15 3.15 10.00 14.45
CA HIS A 15 2.42 9.90 13.18
C HIS A 15 3.10 8.93 12.20
N LEU A 16 4.43 8.98 12.07
CA LEU A 16 5.19 8.03 11.22
C LEU A 16 5.09 6.60 11.77
N ASP A 17 5.20 6.43 13.09
CA ASP A 17 5.11 5.13 13.75
C ASP A 17 3.71 4.53 13.59
N ASN A 18 2.66 5.32 13.81
CA ASN A 18 1.28 4.88 13.59
C ASN A 18 1.04 4.47 12.12
N ALA A 19 1.69 5.17 11.18
CA ALA A 19 1.57 4.86 9.77
C ALA A 19 2.22 3.52 9.37
N ARG A 20 3.34 3.19 10.01
CA ARG A 20 4.12 1.95 9.79
C ARG A 20 3.54 0.74 10.52
N GLN A 21 2.83 0.95 11.64
CA GLN A 21 2.38 -0.14 12.51
C GLN A 21 1.12 -0.85 12.01
N VAL A 22 1.16 -2.17 12.13
CA VAL A 22 -0.01 -3.05 12.06
C VAL A 22 -0.34 -3.53 13.47
N TYR A 23 -1.55 -3.26 13.93
CA TYR A 23 -1.94 -3.56 15.31
C TYR A 23 -2.65 -4.91 15.39
N VAL A 24 -2.21 -5.74 16.33
CA VAL A 24 -2.71 -7.10 16.51
C VAL A 24 -3.08 -7.35 17.97
N ALA A 25 -4.26 -7.90 18.21
CA ALA A 25 -4.69 -8.37 19.51
C ALA A 25 -4.38 -9.86 19.66
N LYS A 26 -3.68 -10.24 20.73
CA LYS A 26 -3.39 -11.65 21.06
C LYS A 26 -4.26 -12.08 22.24
N THR A 27 -5.01 -13.16 22.06
CA THR A 27 -5.76 -13.78 23.15
C THR A 27 -4.83 -14.67 23.96
N LEU A 28 -4.62 -14.33 25.24
CA LEU A 28 -3.83 -15.16 26.16
C LEU A 28 -4.71 -16.31 26.67
N GLY A 29 -4.49 -17.52 26.15
CA GLY A 29 -5.23 -18.73 26.51
C GLY A 29 -4.64 -20.01 25.89
N ARG A 30 -5.26 -21.18 26.15
CA ARG A 30 -4.78 -22.49 25.66
C ARG A 30 -4.72 -22.60 24.13
N ARG A 31 -5.49 -21.78 23.41
CA ARG A 31 -5.35 -21.56 21.96
C ARG A 31 -5.01 -20.08 21.77
N GLN A 32 -3.71 -19.78 21.65
CA GLN A 32 -3.29 -18.44 21.24
C GLN A 32 -3.89 -18.17 19.87
N SER A 33 -4.74 -17.15 19.80
CA SER A 33 -5.25 -16.61 18.54
C SER A 33 -4.80 -15.16 18.43
N GLN A 34 -4.32 -14.79 17.25
CA GLN A 34 -4.00 -13.43 16.88
C GLN A 34 -5.11 -12.90 15.98
N ARG A 35 -5.59 -11.70 16.28
CA ARG A 35 -6.60 -11.00 15.49
C ARG A 35 -6.05 -9.63 15.09
N ASP A 36 -6.18 -9.32 13.81
CA ASP A 36 -5.91 -7.97 13.29
C ASP A 36 -6.95 -6.98 13.85
N VAL A 37 -6.48 -5.86 14.41
CA VAL A 37 -7.32 -4.77 14.94
C VAL A 37 -7.11 -3.44 14.21
N SER A 38 -6.44 -3.50 13.05
CA SER A 38 -6.35 -2.46 12.05
C SER A 38 -7.54 -2.56 11.07
N PRO A 39 -8.01 -1.45 10.46
CA PRO A 39 -7.53 -0.07 10.60
C PRO A 39 -8.10 0.69 11.81
N LEU A 40 -8.94 0.08 12.66
CA LEU A 40 -9.59 0.78 13.78
C LEU A 40 -8.57 1.42 14.74
N THR A 41 -7.59 0.65 15.17
CA THR A 41 -6.58 1.15 16.12
C THR A 41 -5.77 2.29 15.50
N ASN A 42 -5.39 2.16 14.24
CA ASN A 42 -4.71 3.21 13.47
C ASN A 42 -5.53 4.50 13.42
N PHE A 43 -6.82 4.40 13.07
CA PHE A 43 -7.74 5.53 13.03
C PHE A 43 -7.84 6.24 14.39
N VAL A 44 -7.95 5.48 15.49
CA VAL A 44 -8.06 6.03 16.84
C VAL A 44 -6.81 6.84 17.20
N PHE A 45 -5.62 6.28 16.98
CA PHE A 45 -4.35 6.98 17.26
C PHE A 45 -4.21 8.22 16.39
N GLU A 46 -4.49 8.10 15.10
CA GLU A 46 -4.40 9.23 14.17
C GLU A 46 -5.35 10.36 14.58
N PHE A 47 -6.53 10.01 15.08
CA PHE A 47 -7.51 10.98 15.58
C PHE A 47 -6.97 11.75 16.79
N PHE A 48 -6.31 11.08 17.74
CA PHE A 48 -5.67 11.78 18.86
C PHE A 48 -4.50 12.66 18.43
N LEU A 49 -3.74 12.27 17.40
CA LEU A 49 -2.69 13.11 16.82
C LEU A 49 -3.29 14.37 16.21
N TYR A 50 -4.32 14.23 15.37
CA TYR A 50 -5.02 15.37 14.78
C TYR A 50 -5.63 16.30 15.84
N ASN A 51 -6.19 15.75 16.92
CA ASN A 51 -6.69 16.52 18.06
C ASN A 51 -5.60 17.34 18.76
N SER A 52 -4.43 16.73 18.93
CA SER A 52 -3.29 17.40 19.54
C SER A 52 -2.80 18.57 18.67
N LEU A 53 -2.91 18.43 17.34
CA LEU A 53 -2.55 19.50 16.41
C LEU A 53 -3.54 20.65 16.43
N TYR A 54 -4.86 20.41 16.30
CA TYR A 54 -5.80 21.54 16.25
C TYR A 54 -5.99 22.23 17.60
N ALA A 55 -5.61 21.61 18.73
CA ALA A 55 -5.69 22.25 20.05
C ALA A 55 -4.67 23.39 20.25
N VAL A 56 -3.71 23.53 19.34
CA VAL A 56 -2.64 24.53 19.39
C VAL A 56 -2.96 25.69 18.46
N ASP A 57 -2.79 26.91 18.96
CA ASP A 57 -2.82 28.12 18.15
C ASP A 57 -1.46 28.29 17.46
N TRP A 58 -1.31 27.69 16.28
CA TRP A 58 -0.02 27.65 15.58
C TRP A 58 0.48 29.02 15.17
N GLU A 59 -0.40 29.90 14.69
CA GLU A 59 -0.01 31.25 14.28
C GLU A 59 0.59 32.03 15.46
N ARG A 60 -0.10 32.01 16.60
CA ARG A 60 0.40 32.63 17.84
C ARG A 60 1.62 31.92 18.39
N SER A 61 1.65 30.59 18.33
CA SER A 61 2.80 29.81 18.82
C SER A 61 4.08 30.17 18.07
N TYR A 62 4.03 30.22 16.73
CA TYR A 62 5.19 30.63 15.92
C TYR A 62 5.56 32.11 16.15
N ALA A 63 4.58 33.01 16.33
CA ALA A 63 4.84 34.42 16.60
C ALA A 63 5.51 34.64 17.97
N GLU A 64 5.12 33.89 19.00
CA GLU A 64 5.65 34.00 20.36
C GLU A 64 6.87 33.11 20.64
N GLY A 65 7.18 32.14 19.76
CA GLY A 65 8.27 31.19 19.94
C GLY A 65 8.06 30.19 21.09
N GLN A 66 6.81 30.01 21.53
CA GLN A 66 6.39 29.05 22.56
C GLN A 66 5.07 28.36 22.18
N LEU A 67 4.79 27.20 22.77
CA LEU A 67 3.54 26.48 22.50
C LEU A 67 2.35 27.20 23.17
N VAL A 68 1.42 27.72 22.36
CA VAL A 68 0.22 28.41 22.82
C VAL A 68 -1.01 27.61 22.43
N HIS A 69 -1.85 27.27 23.41
CA HIS A 69 -3.11 26.57 23.17
C HIS A 69 -4.25 27.57 23.00
N HIS A 70 -5.27 27.18 22.22
CA HIS A 70 -6.52 27.93 22.16
C HIS A 70 -7.21 27.96 23.52
N ASP A 71 -7.81 29.10 23.86
CA ASP A 71 -8.70 29.19 25.00
C ASP A 71 -10.03 28.47 24.68
N ARG A 72 -10.29 27.38 25.40
CA ARG A 72 -11.47 26.52 25.21
C ARG A 72 -12.77 27.18 25.68
N GLU A 73 -12.68 28.22 26.51
CA GLU A 73 -13.86 28.99 26.92
C GLU A 73 -14.32 29.96 25.82
N ILE A 74 -13.39 30.34 24.93
CA ILE A 74 -13.63 31.32 23.86
C ILE A 74 -13.86 30.64 22.51
N ILE A 75 -13.10 29.58 22.20
CA ILE A 75 -13.06 28.96 20.88
C ILE A 75 -13.55 27.51 20.98
N ASN A 76 -14.59 27.18 20.21
CA ASN A 76 -15.07 25.80 20.11
C ASN A 76 -14.20 24.94 19.17
N GLU A 77 -14.34 23.61 19.28
CA GLU A 77 -13.53 22.64 18.54
C GLU A 77 -13.57 22.83 17.02
N ALA A 78 -14.74 23.11 16.44
CA ALA A 78 -14.89 23.35 15.00
C ALA A 78 -14.07 24.57 14.55
N LYS A 79 -14.02 25.62 15.38
CA LYS A 79 -13.22 26.83 15.11
C LYS A 79 -11.72 26.57 15.28
N MET A 80 -11.31 25.74 16.23
CA MET A 80 -9.92 25.29 16.37
C MET A 80 -9.44 24.54 15.10
N GLN A 81 -10.22 23.57 14.63
CA GLN A 81 -9.93 22.83 13.39
C GLN A 81 -9.81 23.75 12.16
N ASN A 82 -10.73 24.71 12.02
CA ASN A 82 -10.68 25.70 10.94
C ASN A 82 -9.44 26.62 11.03
N THR A 83 -8.94 26.89 12.24
CA THR A 83 -7.74 27.70 12.45
C THR A 83 -6.50 26.94 12.02
N LEU A 84 -6.38 25.65 12.39
CA LEU A 84 -5.34 24.76 11.88
C LEU A 84 -5.33 24.68 10.34
N GLU A 85 -6.49 24.48 9.72
CA GLU A 85 -6.61 24.43 8.26
C GLU A 85 -6.23 25.75 7.59
N THR A 86 -6.59 26.88 8.19
CA THR A 86 -6.20 28.21 7.68
C THR A 86 -4.68 28.36 7.73
N PHE A 87 -4.05 27.96 8.84
CA PHE A 87 -2.60 27.92 8.99
C PHE A 87 -1.94 27.04 7.91
N CYS A 88 -2.39 25.80 7.73
CA CYS A 88 -1.85 24.89 6.71
C CYS A 88 -2.02 25.46 5.30
N ARG A 89 -3.19 26.05 4.99
CA ARG A 89 -3.45 26.69 3.69
C ARG A 89 -2.49 27.83 3.40
N GLN A 90 -2.22 28.67 4.40
CA GLN A 90 -1.26 29.77 4.27
C GLN A 90 0.15 29.22 4.03
N LYS A 91 0.58 28.22 4.80
CA LYS A 91 1.89 27.59 4.61
C LYS A 91 2.07 26.93 3.24
N CYS A 92 1.03 26.30 2.70
CA CYS A 92 1.05 25.77 1.34
C CYS A 92 1.26 26.87 0.28
N ARG A 93 0.77 28.10 0.53
CA ARG A 93 0.99 29.24 -0.38
C ARG A 93 2.39 29.83 -0.27
N GLU A 94 3.01 29.74 0.90
CA GLU A 94 4.34 30.28 1.20
C GLU A 94 5.48 29.34 0.78
N GLY A 95 5.33 28.02 1.02
CA GLY A 95 6.46 27.08 1.03
C GLY A 95 6.68 26.28 -0.25
N ASN A 96 5.62 25.77 -0.88
CA ASN A 96 5.61 25.02 -2.14
C ASN A 96 4.16 24.59 -2.46
N SER A 97 3.68 24.83 -3.68
CA SER A 97 2.33 24.43 -4.11
C SER A 97 2.12 22.90 -4.13
N SER A 98 3.20 22.11 -4.13
CA SER A 98 3.12 20.65 -4.15
C SER A 98 2.77 20.02 -2.79
N ILE A 99 2.91 20.75 -1.67
CA ILE A 99 2.67 20.23 -0.31
C ILE A 99 1.29 19.59 -0.17
N LEU A 100 0.27 20.29 -0.67
CA LEU A 100 -1.11 19.83 -0.57
C LEU A 100 -1.37 18.60 -1.44
N THR A 101 -0.78 18.60 -2.65
CA THR A 101 -0.83 17.45 -3.57
C THR A 101 -0.19 16.23 -2.92
N GLU A 102 1.01 16.39 -2.36
CA GLU A 102 1.77 15.31 -1.75
C GLU A 102 1.03 14.68 -0.55
N ALA A 103 0.45 15.52 0.32
CA ALA A 103 -0.31 15.07 1.48
C ALA A 103 -1.56 14.25 1.09
N LEU A 104 -2.25 14.63 0.01
CA LEU A 104 -3.52 14.02 -0.40
C LEU A 104 -3.38 12.94 -1.48
N LEU A 105 -2.22 12.83 -2.13
CA LEU A 105 -1.95 11.87 -3.19
C LEU A 105 -2.31 10.41 -2.82
N PRO A 106 -2.11 9.92 -1.59
CA PRO A 106 -2.53 8.56 -1.21
C PRO A 106 -4.02 8.28 -1.38
N LEU A 107 -4.90 9.30 -1.34
CA LEU A 107 -6.33 9.12 -1.60
C LEU A 107 -6.61 8.67 -3.04
N ALA A 108 -5.72 8.98 -3.98
CA ALA A 108 -5.79 8.48 -5.36
C ALA A 108 -5.54 6.97 -5.48
N GLY A 109 -5.04 6.34 -4.41
CA GLY A 109 -4.89 4.88 -4.32
C GLY A 109 -6.12 4.15 -3.80
N LEU A 110 -7.17 4.87 -3.42
CA LEU A 110 -8.42 4.23 -3.01
C LEU A 110 -9.18 3.71 -4.23
N ASN A 111 -9.50 2.41 -4.21
CA ASN A 111 -10.34 1.76 -5.21
C ASN A 111 -11.82 2.06 -4.94
N ASP A 112 -12.67 1.79 -5.95
CA ASP A 112 -14.13 1.98 -5.98
C ASP A 112 -14.74 2.51 -4.67
N LEU A 113 -14.94 3.82 -4.64
CA LEU A 113 -15.57 4.56 -3.54
C LEU A 113 -17.09 4.72 -3.75
N THR A 114 -17.70 3.74 -4.43
CA THR A 114 -19.14 3.67 -4.69
C THR A 114 -19.72 2.35 -4.17
N GLY A 115 -21.04 2.25 -4.12
CA GLY A 115 -21.76 1.04 -3.71
C GLY A 115 -22.30 1.06 -2.28
N GLN A 116 -23.02 0.01 -1.91
CA GLN A 116 -23.77 -0.05 -0.63
C GLN A 116 -22.87 0.03 0.60
N TRP A 117 -21.63 -0.44 0.51
CA TRP A 117 -20.68 -0.39 1.63
C TRP A 117 -20.32 1.04 2.05
N THR A 118 -20.54 2.04 1.20
CA THR A 118 -20.32 3.47 1.52
C THR A 118 -21.40 4.06 2.43
N GLN A 119 -22.54 3.40 2.54
CA GLN A 119 -23.61 3.80 3.44
C GLN A 119 -23.23 3.50 4.89
N ILE A 120 -23.57 4.42 5.78
CA ILE A 120 -23.35 4.25 7.21
C ILE A 120 -24.63 3.81 7.91
N THR A 121 -24.47 3.19 9.09
CA THR A 121 -25.58 3.05 10.03
C THR A 121 -26.02 4.44 10.49
N THR A 122 -27.29 4.76 10.28
CA THR A 122 -27.88 6.05 10.61
C THR A 122 -28.03 6.23 12.12
N ASP A 123 -27.86 7.45 12.60
CA ASP A 123 -28.31 7.90 13.92
C ASP A 123 -28.96 9.30 13.81
N ASP A 124 -29.31 9.93 14.94
CA ASP A 124 -29.94 11.26 14.94
C ASP A 124 -29.03 12.37 14.36
N ARG A 125 -27.73 12.10 14.21
CA ARG A 125 -26.70 13.08 13.82
C ARG A 125 -26.23 12.91 12.39
N ILE A 126 -26.25 11.69 11.86
CA ILE A 126 -25.71 11.38 10.52
C ILE A 126 -26.62 10.39 9.79
N LYS A 127 -26.93 10.73 8.54
CA LYS A 127 -27.78 9.93 7.64
C LYS A 127 -26.93 9.08 6.69
N ALA A 128 -27.55 8.07 6.07
CA ALA A 128 -26.86 7.17 5.16
C ALA A 128 -26.28 7.93 3.95
N GLU A 129 -26.98 8.96 3.48
CA GLU A 129 -26.57 9.81 2.36
C GLU A 129 -25.35 10.67 2.68
N ASP A 130 -25.11 10.98 3.96
CA ASP A 130 -23.90 11.69 4.37
C ASP A 130 -22.66 10.84 4.11
N GLY A 131 -22.74 9.53 4.33
CA GLY A 131 -21.68 8.57 3.99
C GLY A 131 -21.39 8.60 2.50
N VAL A 132 -22.41 8.39 1.66
CA VAL A 132 -22.25 8.42 0.20
C VAL A 132 -21.61 9.72 -0.28
N ARG A 133 -22.06 10.87 0.26
CA ARG A 133 -21.47 12.19 -0.06
C ARG A 133 -20.01 12.32 0.39
N PHE A 134 -19.67 11.78 1.55
CA PHE A 134 -18.28 11.77 2.02
C PHE A 134 -17.37 10.98 1.07
N PHE A 135 -17.75 9.74 0.72
CA PHE A 135 -16.93 8.90 -0.17
C PHE A 135 -16.77 9.49 -1.57
N ALA A 136 -17.82 10.11 -2.12
CA ALA A 136 -17.74 10.84 -3.38
C ALA A 136 -16.73 12.01 -3.32
N LYS A 137 -16.71 12.75 -2.21
CA LYS A 137 -15.75 13.86 -1.99
C LYS A 137 -14.31 13.36 -1.78
N ILE A 138 -14.12 12.21 -1.13
CA ILE A 138 -12.80 11.57 -1.03
C ILE A 138 -12.31 11.16 -2.43
N ALA A 139 -13.18 10.59 -3.26
CA ALA A 139 -12.86 10.26 -4.64
C ALA A 139 -12.45 11.51 -5.44
N GLU A 140 -13.20 12.61 -5.29
CA GLU A 140 -12.89 13.90 -5.90
C GLU A 140 -11.51 14.42 -5.48
N LEU A 141 -11.20 14.42 -4.17
CA LEU A 141 -9.88 14.81 -3.66
C LEU A 141 -8.76 13.94 -4.23
N GLY A 142 -8.96 12.63 -4.28
CA GLY A 142 -8.00 11.69 -4.87
C GLY A 142 -7.76 11.96 -6.36
N GLN A 143 -8.82 12.18 -7.15
CA GLN A 143 -8.73 12.51 -8.57
C GLN A 143 -8.00 13.83 -8.81
N LEU A 144 -8.29 14.86 -8.02
CA LEU A 144 -7.63 16.15 -8.15
C LEU A 144 -6.14 16.05 -7.81
N ALA A 145 -5.76 15.35 -6.73
CA ALA A 145 -4.36 15.12 -6.37
C ALA A 145 -3.62 14.23 -7.40
N ALA A 146 -4.34 13.36 -8.10
CA ALA A 146 -3.83 12.49 -9.13
C ALA A 146 -3.52 13.20 -10.46
N GLY A 147 -4.39 14.12 -10.89
CA GLY A 147 -4.41 14.65 -12.25
C GLY A 147 -3.60 15.93 -12.46
N SER A 148 -3.43 16.76 -11.44
CA SER A 148 -2.70 18.03 -11.52
C SER A 148 -2.25 18.48 -10.14
N GLU A 149 -1.40 19.50 -10.08
CA GLU A 149 -1.03 20.12 -8.81
C GLU A 149 -2.26 20.75 -8.13
N LEU A 150 -2.62 20.24 -6.96
CA LEU A 150 -3.76 20.70 -6.17
C LEU A 150 -3.42 22.04 -5.50
N GLY A 151 -3.96 23.13 -6.06
CA GLY A 151 -3.75 24.47 -5.49
C GLY A 151 -4.40 24.63 -4.10
N PRO A 152 -3.76 25.38 -3.16
CA PRO A 152 -4.31 25.69 -1.82
C PRO A 152 -5.39 26.78 -1.87
N THR A 153 -6.44 26.50 -2.65
CA THR A 153 -7.57 27.39 -2.87
C THR A 153 -8.57 27.31 -1.71
N ARG A 154 -9.51 28.27 -1.69
CA ARG A 154 -10.60 28.24 -0.70
C ARG A 154 -11.52 27.04 -0.92
N SER A 155 -11.88 26.74 -2.17
CA SER A 155 -12.78 25.63 -2.49
C SER A 155 -12.18 24.27 -2.11
N THR A 156 -10.88 24.06 -2.33
CA THR A 156 -10.20 22.82 -1.91
C THR A 156 -10.28 22.64 -0.39
N PHE A 157 -10.06 23.70 0.38
CA PHE A 157 -10.16 23.62 1.84
C PHE A 157 -11.61 23.52 2.35
N GLU A 158 -12.60 24.04 1.62
CA GLU A 158 -14.02 23.80 1.91
C GLU A 158 -14.41 22.32 1.69
N LEU A 159 -13.83 21.68 0.66
CA LEU A 159 -13.99 20.25 0.41
C LEU A 159 -13.35 19.42 1.55
N ILE A 160 -12.12 19.75 1.93
CA ILE A 160 -11.42 19.13 3.09
C ILE A 160 -12.23 19.29 4.38
N ALA A 161 -12.68 20.51 4.69
CA ALA A 161 -13.45 20.80 5.89
C ALA A 161 -14.76 20.00 5.94
N SER A 162 -15.42 19.82 4.80
CA SER A 162 -16.62 18.97 4.71
C SER A 162 -16.33 17.50 4.98
N CYS A 163 -15.22 16.96 4.48
CA CYS A 163 -14.80 15.59 4.76
C CYS A 163 -14.39 15.41 6.23
N ARG A 164 -13.65 16.37 6.80
CA ARG A 164 -13.27 16.41 8.21
C ARG A 164 -14.49 16.40 9.12
N TYR A 165 -15.48 17.25 8.84
CA TYR A 165 -16.71 17.30 9.63
C TYR A 165 -17.41 15.94 9.69
N PHE A 166 -17.48 15.24 8.55
CA PHE A 166 -18.05 13.89 8.52
C PHE A 166 -17.24 12.88 9.34
N ALA A 167 -15.91 12.84 9.16
CA ALA A 167 -15.03 11.94 9.93
C ALA A 167 -15.14 12.18 11.45
N TYR A 168 -15.29 13.44 11.86
CA TYR A 168 -15.57 13.81 13.24
C TYR A 168 -16.94 13.31 13.72
N GLY A 169 -17.97 13.36 12.88
CA GLY A 169 -19.26 12.74 13.18
C GLY A 169 -19.14 11.23 13.42
N VAL A 170 -18.38 10.53 12.57
CA VAL A 170 -18.16 9.08 12.70
C VAL A 170 -17.43 8.73 14.00
N ARG A 171 -16.47 9.55 14.46
CA ARG A 171 -15.83 9.39 15.77
C ARG A 171 -16.89 9.26 16.87
N ASN A 172 -17.91 10.10 16.88
CA ASN A 172 -18.95 9.99 17.90
C ASN A 172 -19.72 8.65 17.85
N ASN A 173 -19.79 8.01 16.69
CA ASN A 173 -20.40 6.68 16.55
C ASN A 173 -19.44 5.54 16.92
N ILE A 174 -18.13 5.72 16.73
CA ILE A 174 -17.12 4.72 17.09
C ILE A 174 -16.80 4.76 18.60
N PHE A 175 -16.66 5.95 19.18
CA PHE A 175 -16.23 6.15 20.56
C PHE A 175 -17.37 6.30 21.56
N HIS A 176 -18.54 6.76 21.09
CA HIS A 176 -19.71 7.02 21.94
C HIS A 176 -20.97 6.30 21.45
N GLY A 177 -20.87 5.49 20.40
CA GLY A 177 -22.01 4.80 19.79
C GLY A 177 -22.30 3.44 20.39
N SER A 178 -23.49 2.93 20.08
CA SER A 178 -24.08 1.66 20.49
C SER A 178 -23.47 0.41 19.84
N LYS A 179 -22.39 0.56 19.07
CA LYS A 179 -21.81 -0.55 18.29
C LYS A 179 -20.95 -1.45 19.17
N SER A 180 -21.22 -2.75 19.08
CA SER A 180 -20.37 -3.79 19.62
C SER A 180 -19.02 -3.86 18.88
N LEU A 181 -18.03 -4.46 19.53
CA LEU A 181 -16.76 -4.79 18.87
C LEU A 181 -16.98 -5.62 17.61
N GLY A 182 -17.95 -6.55 17.62
CA GLY A 182 -18.29 -7.37 16.45
C GLY A 182 -18.70 -6.52 15.23
N GLU A 183 -19.57 -5.53 15.43
CA GLU A 183 -20.04 -4.62 14.37
C GLU A 183 -18.95 -3.67 13.88
N THR A 184 -17.95 -3.38 14.71
CA THR A 184 -16.83 -2.50 14.33
C THR A 184 -15.87 -3.17 13.34
N TYR A 185 -15.74 -4.49 13.43
CA TYR A 185 -14.89 -5.30 12.55
C TYR A 185 -15.68 -6.02 11.44
N GLU A 186 -16.94 -5.65 11.23
CA GLU A 186 -17.68 -6.06 10.03
C GLU A 186 -16.97 -5.52 8.78
N GLU A 187 -16.98 -6.29 7.69
CA GLU A 187 -16.15 -6.03 6.52
C GLU A 187 -16.35 -4.62 5.92
N ASN A 188 -17.60 -4.21 5.73
CA ASN A 188 -17.89 -2.89 5.19
C ASN A 188 -17.52 -1.78 6.19
N GLN A 189 -17.76 -1.99 7.48
CA GLN A 189 -17.34 -1.04 8.52
C GLN A 189 -15.82 -0.89 8.58
N ALA A 190 -15.08 -1.99 8.52
CA ALA A 190 -13.62 -1.98 8.48
C ALA A 190 -13.11 -1.26 7.21
N ARG A 191 -13.75 -1.51 6.06
CA ARG A 191 -13.44 -0.82 4.80
C ARG A 191 -13.65 0.70 4.92
N ARG A 192 -14.78 1.13 5.50
CA ARG A 192 -15.08 2.55 5.78
C ARG A 192 -14.05 3.17 6.72
N ILE A 193 -13.71 2.51 7.81
CA ILE A 193 -12.70 2.97 8.78
C ILE A 193 -11.33 3.14 8.12
N GLY A 194 -10.95 2.24 7.21
CA GLY A 194 -9.70 2.36 6.45
C GLY A 194 -9.62 3.66 5.64
N VAL A 195 -10.73 4.10 5.05
CA VAL A 195 -10.80 5.39 4.33
C VAL A 195 -10.74 6.56 5.31
N TYR A 196 -11.41 6.47 6.46
CA TYR A 196 -11.35 7.53 7.49
C TYR A 196 -9.94 7.70 8.05
N ASP A 197 -9.25 6.59 8.35
CA ASP A 197 -7.85 6.56 8.78
C ASP A 197 -6.95 7.24 7.75
N LEU A 198 -6.99 6.79 6.50
CA LEU A 198 -6.15 7.36 5.44
C LEU A 198 -6.41 8.86 5.25
N PHE A 199 -7.67 9.29 5.21
CA PHE A 199 -8.00 10.70 5.10
C PHE A 199 -7.46 11.52 6.26
N LEU A 200 -7.59 11.04 7.50
CA LEU A 200 -7.07 11.75 8.67
C LEU A 200 -5.55 11.82 8.67
N ARG A 201 -4.87 10.73 8.25
CA ARG A 201 -3.42 10.72 8.06
C ARG A 201 -2.99 11.76 7.04
N CYS A 202 -3.73 11.94 5.95
CA CYS A 202 -3.44 13.00 4.98
C CYS A 202 -3.54 14.40 5.61
N LEU A 203 -4.51 14.65 6.50
CA LEU A 203 -4.63 15.94 7.20
C LEU A 203 -3.48 16.18 8.19
N THR A 204 -3.10 15.16 8.95
CA THR A 204 -1.94 15.24 9.86
C THR A 204 -0.63 15.41 9.06
N SER A 205 -0.48 14.69 7.95
CA SER A 205 0.65 14.80 7.02
C SER A 205 0.74 16.21 6.42
N LEU A 206 -0.40 16.80 6.05
CA LEU A 206 -0.46 18.18 5.54
C LEU A 206 0.17 19.17 6.52
N PHE A 207 -0.12 19.05 7.82
CA PHE A 207 0.49 19.89 8.84
C PHE A 207 2.01 19.71 8.90
N PHE A 208 2.51 18.47 8.89
CA PHE A 208 3.95 18.22 8.96
C PHE A 208 4.69 18.71 7.73
N LEU A 209 4.15 18.48 6.54
CA LEU A 209 4.71 19.03 5.30
C LEU A 209 4.67 20.57 5.31
N ALA A 210 3.58 21.18 5.76
CA ALA A 210 3.44 22.63 5.90
C ALA A 210 4.42 23.25 6.93
N THR A 211 4.91 22.46 7.87
CA THR A 211 5.91 22.88 8.88
C THR A 211 7.34 22.46 8.51
N GLY A 212 7.55 21.98 7.27
CA GLY A 212 8.88 21.72 6.71
C GLY A 212 9.41 20.30 6.93
N LYS A 213 8.59 19.37 7.42
CA LYS A 213 8.94 17.95 7.45
C LYS A 213 8.92 17.36 6.04
N ARG A 214 9.82 16.40 5.78
CA ARG A 214 9.91 15.70 4.49
C ARG A 214 9.15 14.37 4.50
N GLU A 215 9.33 13.58 5.55
CA GLU A 215 8.58 12.34 5.73
C GLU A 215 7.19 12.62 6.29
N HIS A 216 6.21 11.82 5.91
CA HIS A 216 4.83 11.94 6.40
C HIS A 216 4.09 10.62 6.31
N GLY A 217 3.17 10.38 7.26
CA GLY A 217 2.52 9.09 7.45
C GLY A 217 1.55 8.71 6.33
N ALA A 218 1.02 9.68 5.56
CA ALA A 218 0.13 9.38 4.45
C ALA A 218 0.88 8.62 3.33
N ALA A 219 2.10 9.02 2.97
CA ALA A 219 2.94 8.30 2.00
C ALA A 219 3.42 6.93 2.48
N LEU A 220 3.32 6.67 3.79
CA LEU A 220 3.73 5.43 4.44
C LEU A 220 2.58 4.42 4.61
N SER A 221 1.35 4.86 4.37
CA SER A 221 0.15 4.09 4.66
C SER A 221 -0.08 3.00 3.61
N PRO A 222 -0.47 1.78 4.01
CA PRO A 222 -0.91 0.77 3.06
C PRO A 222 -2.10 1.27 2.22
N LEU A 223 -2.16 0.84 0.97
CA LEU A 223 -3.23 1.17 0.02
C LEU A 223 -3.99 -0.09 -0.38
N PRO A 224 -5.29 -0.01 -0.76
CA PRO A 224 -5.95 -1.16 -1.35
C PRO A 224 -5.33 -1.50 -2.71
N ILE A 225 -5.39 -2.77 -3.10
CA ILE A 225 -4.80 -3.28 -4.35
C ILE A 225 -5.91 -3.57 -5.34
N LEU A 226 -5.76 -3.10 -6.58
CA LEU A 226 -6.62 -3.44 -7.70
C LEU A 226 -5.77 -3.95 -8.86
N GLN A 227 -5.74 -5.27 -9.05
CA GLN A 227 -5.05 -5.90 -10.18
C GLN A 227 -6.05 -6.28 -11.26
N ARG A 228 -5.91 -5.70 -12.45
CA ARG A 228 -6.66 -6.11 -13.64
C ARG A 228 -5.85 -7.14 -14.43
N CYS A 229 -6.51 -8.17 -14.94
CA CYS A 229 -5.90 -9.18 -15.80
C CYS A 229 -6.98 -9.69 -16.77
N GLY A 230 -6.85 -9.31 -18.05
CA GLY A 230 -7.86 -9.59 -19.08
C GLY A 230 -9.22 -9.05 -18.69
N THR A 231 -10.21 -9.94 -18.53
CA THR A 231 -11.57 -9.55 -18.12
C THR A 231 -11.79 -9.62 -16.61
N ALA A 232 -10.88 -10.25 -15.88
CA ALA A 232 -10.95 -10.39 -14.45
C ALA A 232 -10.23 -9.25 -13.70
N GLN A 233 -10.65 -9.04 -12.47
CA GLN A 233 -9.99 -8.15 -11.53
C GLN A 233 -9.88 -8.79 -10.15
N ILE A 234 -8.78 -8.50 -9.47
CA ILE A 234 -8.53 -8.84 -8.06
C ILE A 234 -8.58 -7.52 -7.29
N GLU A 235 -9.53 -7.41 -6.38
CA GLU A 235 -9.65 -6.29 -5.45
C GLU A 235 -9.31 -6.78 -4.04
N ILE A 236 -8.28 -6.17 -3.45
CA ILE A 236 -7.87 -6.42 -2.07
C ILE A 236 -8.14 -5.14 -1.30
N SER A 237 -9.15 -5.19 -0.43
CA SER A 237 -9.52 -4.05 0.41
C SER A 237 -8.41 -3.72 1.41
N LEU A 238 -8.38 -2.49 1.91
CA LEU A 238 -7.38 -2.05 2.89
C LEU A 238 -7.36 -2.92 4.17
N PRO A 239 -8.50 -3.32 4.78
CA PRO A 239 -8.49 -4.29 5.88
C PRO A 239 -7.83 -5.63 5.53
N LYS A 240 -8.02 -6.10 4.28
CA LYS A 240 -7.39 -7.32 3.81
C LYS A 240 -5.89 -7.15 3.62
N VAL A 241 -5.43 -5.98 3.17
CA VAL A 241 -3.99 -5.66 3.11
C VAL A 241 -3.36 -5.72 4.51
N TYR A 242 -3.99 -5.12 5.52
CA TYR A 242 -3.51 -5.25 6.91
C TYR A 242 -3.44 -6.71 7.37
N GLN A 243 -4.47 -7.51 7.06
CA GLN A 243 -4.45 -8.95 7.38
C GLN A 243 -3.28 -9.68 6.69
N LEU A 244 -2.98 -9.36 5.42
CA LEU A 244 -1.87 -9.96 4.68
C LEU A 244 -0.51 -9.53 5.24
N LEU A 245 -0.36 -8.28 5.70
CA LEU A 245 0.83 -7.81 6.41
C LEU A 245 1.00 -8.56 7.74
N THR A 246 -0.07 -8.68 8.55
CA THR A 246 -0.09 -9.43 9.81
C THR A 246 0.33 -10.90 9.62
N ASN A 247 -0.04 -11.49 8.48
CA ASN A 247 0.28 -12.88 8.14
C ASN A 247 1.64 -13.06 7.43
N GLU A 248 2.45 -12.00 7.33
CA GLU A 248 3.75 -11.99 6.62
C GLU A 248 3.63 -12.43 5.14
N MET A 249 2.48 -12.17 4.51
CA MET A 249 2.24 -12.47 3.09
C MET A 249 2.52 -11.27 2.18
N LEU A 250 2.50 -10.06 2.73
CA LEU A 250 2.92 -8.83 2.06
C LEU A 250 4.03 -8.17 2.87
N LYS A 251 4.92 -7.45 2.19
CA LYS A 251 5.82 -6.49 2.84
C LYS A 251 5.10 -5.12 2.97
N PRO A 252 5.46 -4.28 3.95
CA PRO A 252 4.80 -2.99 4.19
C PRO A 252 4.70 -2.11 2.93
N GLU A 253 5.71 -2.16 2.07
CA GLU A 253 5.79 -1.35 0.87
C GLU A 253 4.97 -1.87 -0.33
N ASP A 254 4.50 -3.11 -0.32
CA ASP A 254 3.98 -3.81 -1.51
C ASP A 254 2.74 -3.17 -2.09
N SER A 255 1.81 -2.76 -1.22
CA SER A 255 0.58 -2.10 -1.66
C SER A 255 0.82 -0.73 -2.29
N ILE A 256 1.78 0.02 -1.75
CA ILE A 256 2.18 1.33 -2.27
C ILE A 256 2.93 1.15 -3.59
N LEU A 257 3.83 0.16 -3.66
CA LEU A 257 4.54 -0.20 -4.88
C LEU A 257 3.56 -0.63 -5.97
N HIS A 258 2.60 -1.51 -5.64
CA HIS A 258 1.53 -1.92 -6.57
C HIS A 258 0.82 -0.71 -7.16
N TRP A 259 0.31 0.17 -6.30
CA TRP A 259 -0.38 1.36 -6.74
C TRP A 259 0.49 2.23 -7.64
N LYS A 260 1.75 2.50 -7.27
CA LYS A 260 2.66 3.32 -8.11
C LYS A 260 2.93 2.71 -9.49
N LEU A 261 3.05 1.38 -9.59
CA LEU A 261 3.40 0.69 -10.83
C LEU A 261 2.20 0.43 -11.75
N PHE A 262 1.03 0.19 -11.17
CA PHE A 262 -0.16 -0.27 -11.89
C PHE A 262 -1.29 0.76 -11.93
N ARG A 263 -1.06 1.98 -11.44
CA ARG A 263 -2.01 3.09 -11.54
C ARG A 263 -2.29 3.52 -12.99
N THR A 264 -1.30 3.45 -13.87
CA THR A 264 -1.48 3.72 -15.30
C THR A 264 -1.87 2.44 -16.01
N GLU A 265 -2.89 2.49 -16.88
CA GLU A 265 -3.29 1.34 -17.70
C GLU A 265 -2.09 0.85 -18.53
N GLN A 266 -1.52 -0.29 -18.11
CA GLN A 266 -0.54 -0.99 -18.92
C GLN A 266 -1.29 -1.81 -19.96
N ALA A 267 -0.83 -1.78 -21.21
CA ALA A 267 -1.32 -2.71 -22.23
C ALA A 267 -1.05 -4.14 -21.75
N MET A 268 -2.12 -4.85 -21.40
CA MET A 268 -2.06 -6.25 -20.96
C MET A 268 -2.08 -7.15 -22.20
N PRO A 269 -1.17 -8.12 -22.31
CA PRO A 269 -1.26 -9.10 -23.37
C PRO A 269 -2.52 -9.97 -23.18
N VAL A 270 -3.16 -10.35 -24.27
CA VAL A 270 -4.16 -11.43 -24.23
C VAL A 270 -3.39 -12.73 -24.10
N LEU A 271 -3.54 -13.40 -22.96
CA LEU A 271 -2.95 -14.71 -22.72
C LEU A 271 -3.94 -15.81 -23.15
N SER A 272 -3.42 -16.83 -23.81
CA SER A 272 -4.12 -18.05 -24.18
C SER A 272 -3.68 -19.22 -23.29
N ALA A 273 -4.45 -20.31 -23.28
CA ALA A 273 -4.10 -21.53 -22.55
C ALA A 273 -2.80 -22.19 -23.05
N THR A 274 -2.34 -21.85 -24.26
CA THR A 274 -1.11 -22.37 -24.87
C THR A 274 0.10 -21.44 -24.67
N ASP A 275 -0.10 -20.22 -24.16
CA ASP A 275 1.00 -19.31 -23.89
C ASP A 275 1.89 -19.88 -22.78
N ARG A 276 3.21 -19.86 -23.02
CA ARG A 276 4.22 -20.23 -22.03
C ARG A 276 5.12 -19.04 -21.77
N ARG A 277 4.80 -18.29 -20.72
CA ARG A 277 5.51 -17.06 -20.34
C ARG A 277 5.87 -17.14 -18.87
N GLY A 278 7.16 -17.07 -18.61
CA GLY A 278 7.74 -17.23 -17.29
C GLY A 278 7.84 -15.92 -16.51
N LEU A 279 7.42 -15.96 -15.25
CA LEU A 279 7.98 -15.11 -14.19
C LEU A 279 9.16 -15.84 -13.56
N PHE A 280 10.29 -15.16 -13.42
CA PHE A 280 11.46 -15.67 -12.73
C PHE A 280 11.75 -14.87 -11.46
N TYR A 281 11.79 -15.57 -10.31
CA TYR A 281 12.22 -15.03 -9.02
C TYR A 281 13.36 -15.89 -8.45
N PRO A 282 14.63 -15.43 -8.55
CA PRO A 282 15.82 -16.23 -8.20
C PRO A 282 15.99 -16.52 -6.70
N SER A 283 15.28 -15.78 -5.83
CA SER A 283 15.49 -15.75 -4.37
C SER A 283 14.16 -15.62 -3.61
N ALA A 284 13.20 -16.48 -3.90
CA ALA A 284 11.80 -16.29 -3.48
C ALA A 284 11.57 -16.39 -1.96
N GLY A 285 12.28 -17.29 -1.27
CA GLY A 285 12.23 -17.40 0.19
C GLY A 285 10.85 -17.70 0.79
N LYS A 286 10.10 -16.67 1.19
CA LYS A 286 8.70 -16.79 1.63
C LYS A 286 7.74 -15.91 0.83
N ASP A 287 8.26 -15.19 -0.15
CA ASP A 287 7.64 -14.06 -0.82
C ASP A 287 6.97 -14.51 -2.11
N PHE A 288 5.82 -15.19 -1.99
CA PHE A 288 5.09 -15.72 -3.14
C PHE A 288 3.97 -14.79 -3.61
N PHE A 289 3.29 -14.13 -2.68
CA PHE A 289 2.02 -13.47 -2.95
C PHE A 289 2.17 -12.28 -3.89
N PHE A 290 3.07 -11.34 -3.58
CA PHE A 290 3.24 -10.15 -4.40
C PHE A 290 3.77 -10.44 -5.82
N PRO A 291 4.77 -11.31 -6.02
CA PRO A 291 5.19 -11.70 -7.38
C PRO A 291 4.09 -12.41 -8.18
N LEU A 292 3.30 -13.28 -7.54
CA LEU A 292 2.13 -13.88 -8.20
C LEU A 292 1.19 -12.78 -8.68
N LEU A 293 0.79 -11.88 -7.79
CA LEU A 293 -0.13 -10.78 -8.08
C LEU A 293 0.32 -9.93 -9.27
N VAL A 294 1.57 -9.46 -9.28
CA VAL A 294 2.08 -8.56 -10.35
C VAL A 294 2.41 -9.31 -11.64
N GLY A 295 2.71 -10.61 -11.57
CA GLY A 295 3.00 -11.45 -12.74
C GLY A 295 1.76 -12.01 -13.42
N LEU A 296 0.63 -12.14 -12.72
CA LEU A 296 -0.66 -12.69 -13.21
C LEU A 296 -1.10 -12.17 -14.60
N PRO A 297 -0.99 -10.87 -14.90
CA PRO A 297 -1.41 -10.35 -16.21
C PRO A 297 -0.49 -10.74 -17.37
N PHE A 298 0.71 -11.24 -17.09
CA PHE A 298 1.77 -11.40 -18.09
C PHE A 298 2.28 -12.84 -18.22
N CYS A 299 2.09 -13.65 -17.18
CA CYS A 299 2.76 -14.94 -17.04
C CYS A 299 1.76 -16.09 -16.87
N THR A 300 2.14 -17.24 -17.42
CA THR A 300 1.45 -18.53 -17.26
C THR A 300 2.25 -19.49 -16.40
N ASP A 301 3.58 -19.36 -16.36
CA ASP A 301 4.45 -20.13 -15.50
C ASP A 301 5.18 -19.17 -14.52
N PHE A 302 5.23 -19.52 -13.22
CA PHE A 302 5.91 -18.75 -12.18
C PHE A 302 6.99 -19.60 -11.53
N PHE A 303 8.24 -19.16 -11.56
CA PHE A 303 9.39 -19.90 -11.04
C PHE A 303 9.94 -19.22 -9.79
N PHE A 304 9.65 -19.81 -8.64
CA PHE A 304 10.14 -19.40 -7.34
C PHE A 304 11.31 -20.29 -6.94
N TYR A 305 12.53 -19.76 -6.99
CA TYR A 305 13.71 -20.51 -6.59
C TYR A 305 13.93 -20.40 -5.09
N GLU A 306 14.19 -21.55 -4.47
CA GLU A 306 14.53 -21.68 -3.05
C GLU A 306 15.68 -22.67 -2.90
N LYS A 307 16.85 -22.18 -2.45
CA LYS A 307 18.04 -23.04 -2.28
C LYS A 307 17.87 -24.09 -1.18
N VAL A 308 17.16 -23.76 -0.11
CA VAL A 308 16.91 -24.67 1.01
C VAL A 308 15.45 -25.08 0.98
N ARG A 309 15.18 -26.37 0.75
CA ARG A 309 13.83 -26.91 0.80
C ARG A 309 13.24 -26.70 2.20
N GLN A 310 12.25 -25.82 2.30
CA GLN A 310 11.50 -25.61 3.52
C GLN A 310 10.29 -26.55 3.53
N SER A 311 10.02 -27.20 4.66
CA SER A 311 8.96 -28.22 4.76
C SER A 311 7.54 -27.69 4.51
N ASP A 312 7.37 -26.37 4.48
CA ASP A 312 6.08 -25.69 4.35
C ASP A 312 5.98 -24.79 3.11
N GLY A 313 6.94 -24.84 2.17
CA GLY A 313 6.97 -24.01 0.95
C GLY A 313 5.68 -24.11 0.14
N LEU A 314 5.28 -25.31 -0.27
CA LEU A 314 4.01 -25.53 -0.99
C LEU A 314 2.78 -25.12 -0.17
N SER A 315 2.81 -25.22 1.16
CA SER A 315 1.71 -24.74 2.02
C SER A 315 1.59 -23.21 2.02
N ARG A 316 2.72 -22.51 2.00
CA ARG A 316 2.78 -21.04 1.86
C ARG A 316 2.34 -20.59 0.47
N LEU A 317 2.81 -21.25 -0.59
CA LEU A 317 2.36 -20.99 -1.95
C LEU A 317 0.84 -21.18 -2.08
N ARG A 318 0.29 -22.30 -1.58
CA ARG A 318 -1.17 -22.52 -1.55
C ARG A 318 -1.91 -21.42 -0.81
N ARG A 319 -1.34 -20.88 0.28
CA ARG A 319 -1.96 -19.78 1.02
C ARG A 319 -1.98 -18.51 0.16
N ALA A 320 -0.85 -18.17 -0.48
CA ALA A 320 -0.77 -17.05 -1.40
C ALA A 320 -1.76 -17.17 -2.56
N THR A 321 -1.84 -18.31 -3.22
CA THR A 321 -2.76 -18.53 -4.35
C THR A 321 -4.23 -18.46 -3.94
N LYS A 322 -4.60 -18.93 -2.74
CA LYS A 322 -5.98 -18.85 -2.22
C LYS A 322 -6.49 -17.43 -2.03
N GLU A 323 -5.58 -16.47 -1.87
CA GLU A 323 -5.93 -15.06 -1.76
C GLU A 323 -6.20 -14.43 -3.14
N LEU A 324 -5.85 -15.12 -4.23
CA LEU A 324 -6.04 -14.68 -5.61
C LEU A 324 -7.16 -15.45 -6.31
N VAL A 325 -7.33 -16.73 -5.99
CA VAL A 325 -8.32 -17.63 -6.62
C VAL A 325 -8.99 -18.58 -5.62
N PRO A 326 -10.26 -18.99 -5.87
CA PRO A 326 -10.90 -20.03 -5.09
C PRO A 326 -10.11 -21.34 -5.05
N ARG A 327 -10.11 -22.01 -3.90
CA ARG A 327 -9.39 -23.28 -3.70
C ARG A 327 -9.80 -24.38 -4.68
N SER A 328 -11.05 -24.37 -5.15
CA SER A 328 -11.57 -25.33 -6.13
C SER A 328 -10.85 -25.25 -7.49
N LEU A 329 -10.20 -24.12 -7.77
CA LEU A 329 -9.43 -23.90 -8.99
C LEU A 329 -7.94 -24.18 -8.81
N CYS A 330 -7.52 -24.80 -7.71
CA CYS A 330 -6.12 -25.11 -7.42
C CYS A 330 -5.91 -26.63 -7.36
N ARG A 331 -4.86 -27.12 -8.02
CA ARG A 331 -4.46 -28.53 -8.01
C ARG A 331 -2.95 -28.66 -7.83
N GLU A 332 -2.54 -29.53 -6.92
CA GLU A 332 -1.12 -29.91 -6.81
C GLU A 332 -0.76 -30.87 -7.93
N VAL A 333 0.38 -30.63 -8.55
CA VAL A 333 0.91 -31.44 -9.64
C VAL A 333 2.24 -32.02 -9.21
N ASP A 334 2.36 -33.34 -9.29
CA ASP A 334 3.64 -34.02 -9.04
C ASP A 334 4.65 -33.58 -10.10
N ALA A 335 5.80 -33.09 -9.65
CA ALA A 335 6.89 -32.64 -10.51
C ALA A 335 8.22 -33.29 -10.08
N PRO A 336 9.07 -33.74 -11.03
CA PRO A 336 10.29 -34.48 -10.69
C PRO A 336 11.30 -33.71 -9.82
N ASN A 337 11.39 -32.38 -10.01
CA ASN A 337 12.45 -31.55 -9.42
C ASN A 337 11.90 -30.33 -8.65
N GLY A 338 10.64 -30.37 -8.22
CA GLY A 338 10.03 -29.23 -7.54
C GLY A 338 8.62 -29.52 -7.06
N GLU A 339 8.02 -28.51 -6.44
CA GLU A 339 6.63 -28.55 -6.00
C GLU A 339 5.82 -27.64 -6.93
N CYS A 340 4.77 -28.16 -7.57
CA CYS A 340 3.99 -27.41 -8.53
C CYS A 340 2.54 -27.27 -8.06
N LEU A 341 2.05 -26.03 -8.11
CA LEU A 341 0.64 -25.71 -7.92
C LEU A 341 0.09 -25.17 -9.24
N GLU A 342 -0.84 -25.92 -9.83
CA GLU A 342 -1.61 -25.47 -10.98
C GLU A 342 -2.86 -24.74 -10.50
N PHE A 343 -3.19 -23.62 -11.13
CA PHE A 343 -4.41 -22.89 -10.83
C PHE A 343 -4.99 -22.18 -12.05
N GLU A 344 -6.30 -21.95 -12.07
CA GLU A 344 -6.98 -21.22 -13.14
C GLU A 344 -7.34 -19.80 -12.70
N PHE A 345 -7.03 -18.81 -13.55
CA PHE A 345 -7.45 -17.43 -13.37
C PHE A 345 -7.83 -16.83 -14.73
N ASP A 346 -8.97 -16.13 -14.83
CA ASP A 346 -9.46 -15.55 -16.10
C ASP A 346 -9.47 -16.58 -17.25
N SER A 347 -9.92 -17.81 -16.97
CA SER A 347 -9.94 -18.95 -17.89
C SER A 347 -8.58 -19.37 -18.50
N VAL A 348 -7.47 -18.94 -17.89
CA VAL A 348 -6.11 -19.33 -18.27
C VAL A 348 -5.49 -20.17 -17.16
N THR A 349 -5.05 -21.38 -17.51
CA THR A 349 -4.32 -22.27 -16.62
C THR A 349 -2.90 -21.73 -16.37
N ARG A 350 -2.51 -21.67 -15.11
CA ARG A 350 -1.22 -21.18 -14.63
C ARG A 350 -0.54 -22.20 -13.74
N ARG A 351 0.79 -22.15 -13.68
CA ARG A 351 1.59 -23.04 -12.85
C ARG A 351 2.58 -22.24 -12.03
N ALA A 352 2.53 -22.43 -10.72
CA ALA A 352 3.51 -21.89 -9.80
C ALA A 352 4.42 -23.01 -9.31
N TRP A 353 5.70 -22.87 -9.63
CA TRP A 353 6.76 -23.84 -9.38
C TRP A 353 7.62 -23.33 -8.22
N ILE A 354 7.77 -24.15 -7.18
CA ILE A 354 8.84 -24.00 -6.19
C ILE A 354 9.98 -24.90 -6.66
N VAL A 355 11.11 -24.29 -7.00
CA VAL A 355 12.24 -24.97 -7.61
C VAL A 355 13.37 -25.07 -6.60
N HIS A 356 13.81 -26.30 -6.33
CA HIS A 356 14.89 -26.63 -5.41
C HIS A 356 16.18 -27.00 -6.16
N GLU A 357 16.52 -26.19 -7.16
CA GLU A 357 17.72 -26.33 -8.01
C GLU A 357 18.56 -25.05 -7.91
N ASP A 358 19.77 -25.06 -8.51
CA ASP A 358 20.50 -23.83 -8.76
C ASP A 358 19.66 -22.92 -9.67
N ASN A 359 19.47 -21.66 -9.29
CA ASN A 359 18.62 -20.72 -10.03
C ASN A 359 19.19 -20.34 -11.40
N THR A 360 20.49 -20.54 -11.64
CA THR A 360 21.10 -20.39 -12.97
C THR A 360 20.57 -21.43 -13.97
N ALA A 361 20.03 -22.56 -13.49
CA ALA A 361 19.36 -23.55 -14.34
C ALA A 361 18.16 -22.96 -15.09
N PHE A 362 17.58 -21.85 -14.64
CA PHE A 362 16.53 -21.15 -15.38
C PHE A 362 17.02 -20.67 -16.76
N LEU A 363 18.30 -20.28 -16.88
CA LEU A 363 18.86 -19.77 -18.13
C LEU A 363 18.75 -20.79 -19.26
N THR A 364 18.88 -22.08 -18.94
CA THR A 364 18.81 -23.18 -19.89
C THR A 364 17.40 -23.75 -20.12
N LYS A 365 16.38 -23.32 -19.35
CA LYS A 365 15.00 -23.80 -19.55
C LYS A 365 14.38 -23.19 -20.81
N ASP A 366 13.68 -23.99 -21.61
CA ASP A 366 12.97 -23.53 -22.82
C ASP A 366 11.64 -22.85 -22.45
N ILE A 367 11.74 -21.66 -21.88
CA ILE A 367 10.62 -20.83 -21.40
C ILE A 367 10.94 -19.35 -21.71
N PRO A 368 10.12 -18.68 -22.53
CA PRO A 368 10.20 -17.24 -22.73
C PRO A 368 10.01 -16.47 -21.42
N LEU A 369 10.88 -15.51 -21.15
CA LEU A 369 10.79 -14.66 -19.96
C LEU A 369 9.88 -13.46 -20.26
N ALA A 370 8.79 -13.33 -19.49
CA ALA A 370 7.90 -12.17 -19.57
C ALA A 370 8.06 -11.23 -18.36
N PHE A 371 8.48 -11.77 -17.21
CA PHE A 371 8.62 -10.99 -15.99
C PHE A 371 9.84 -11.45 -15.19
N TYR A 372 10.76 -10.54 -14.91
CA TYR A 372 11.82 -10.71 -13.94
C TYR A 372 11.47 -9.97 -12.65
N PHE A 373 11.36 -10.72 -11.55
CA PHE A 373 11.10 -10.17 -10.23
C PHE A 373 12.25 -10.50 -9.31
N HIS A 374 12.80 -9.51 -8.63
CA HIS A 374 13.88 -9.73 -7.67
C HIS A 374 13.79 -8.70 -6.56
N ARG A 375 13.81 -9.13 -5.30
CA ARG A 375 14.01 -8.16 -4.23
C ARG A 375 14.66 -8.83 -3.05
N GLY A 376 15.85 -8.35 -2.77
CA GLY A 376 16.60 -8.83 -1.66
C GLY A 376 17.34 -10.13 -1.94
N ASP A 377 18.44 -10.19 -1.21
CA ASP A 377 19.28 -11.33 -1.02
C ASP A 377 19.39 -11.51 0.49
N SER A 378 18.94 -12.64 1.04
CA SER A 378 19.29 -13.02 2.40
C SER A 378 20.00 -14.37 2.39
N PRO A 379 20.95 -14.61 3.32
CA PRO A 379 21.65 -15.88 3.43
C PRO A 379 20.65 -17.01 3.70
N GLY A 380 20.21 -17.69 2.63
CA GLY A 380 19.21 -18.76 2.69
C GLY A 380 18.14 -18.72 1.59
N GLU A 381 17.91 -17.57 0.93
CA GLU A 381 16.88 -17.43 -0.12
C GLU A 381 17.32 -18.01 -1.47
N GLY A 382 18.61 -18.31 -1.63
CA GLY A 382 19.19 -18.79 -2.88
C GLY A 382 19.61 -17.64 -3.79
N GLY A 383 20.71 -17.82 -4.49
CA GLY A 383 21.26 -16.81 -5.40
C GLY A 383 22.10 -15.70 -4.77
N SER A 384 22.47 -15.84 -3.50
CA SER A 384 23.34 -14.87 -2.84
C SER A 384 24.65 -14.67 -3.61
N ASP A 385 25.02 -13.41 -3.80
CA ASP A 385 26.20 -12.95 -4.55
C ASP A 385 26.22 -13.22 -6.06
N GLN A 386 25.18 -13.83 -6.65
CA GLN A 386 25.17 -14.14 -8.09
C GLN A 386 24.88 -12.95 -9.01
N ARG A 387 24.55 -11.78 -8.43
CA ARG A 387 24.42 -10.50 -9.16
C ARG A 387 23.45 -10.58 -10.34
N TRP A 388 22.23 -11.05 -10.05
CA TRP A 388 21.18 -11.21 -11.06
C TRP A 388 20.76 -9.91 -11.76
N ASP A 389 20.90 -8.77 -11.08
CA ASP A 389 20.56 -7.45 -11.61
C ASP A 389 21.69 -6.80 -12.44
N SER A 390 22.87 -7.43 -12.46
CA SER A 390 24.05 -6.97 -13.20
C SER A 390 24.62 -8.06 -14.10
N ASP A 391 25.49 -8.93 -13.56
CA ASP A 391 26.31 -9.85 -14.35
C ASP A 391 25.47 -10.89 -15.14
N LEU A 392 24.35 -11.35 -14.57
CA LEU A 392 23.47 -12.35 -15.19
C LEU A 392 22.28 -11.75 -15.95
N LEU A 393 21.97 -10.47 -15.75
CA LEU A 393 20.81 -9.81 -16.35
C LEU A 393 20.81 -9.90 -17.89
N PRO A 394 21.94 -9.69 -18.62
CA PRO A 394 21.96 -9.82 -20.07
C PRO A 394 21.58 -11.22 -20.58
N GLN A 395 22.05 -12.27 -19.89
CA GLN A 395 21.73 -13.65 -20.25
C GLN A 395 20.26 -13.97 -19.99
N LEU A 396 19.70 -13.42 -18.92
CA LEU A 396 18.30 -13.57 -18.57
C LEU A 396 17.40 -12.84 -19.59
N LEU A 397 17.75 -11.60 -19.96
CA LEU A 397 17.01 -10.80 -20.94
C LEU A 397 17.09 -11.36 -22.37
N ALA A 398 18.12 -12.15 -22.70
CA ALA A 398 18.16 -12.87 -23.97
C ALA A 398 17.01 -13.89 -24.14
N LYS A 399 16.31 -14.23 -23.06
CA LYS A 399 15.10 -15.08 -23.07
C LYS A 399 13.80 -14.31 -23.29
N ALA A 400 13.87 -12.97 -23.31
CA ALA A 400 12.70 -12.13 -23.51
C ALA A 400 12.21 -12.22 -24.96
N ASP A 401 10.89 -12.21 -25.12
CA ASP A 401 10.29 -12.03 -26.43
C ASP A 401 10.51 -10.59 -26.92
N ARG A 402 10.95 -10.40 -28.17
CA ARG A 402 11.29 -9.07 -28.71
C ARG A 402 10.07 -8.16 -28.93
N GLU A 403 8.89 -8.73 -29.18
CA GLU A 403 7.67 -7.96 -29.42
C GLU A 403 7.04 -7.50 -28.10
N ILE A 404 7.01 -8.41 -27.11
CA ILE A 404 6.37 -8.17 -25.82
C ILE A 404 7.33 -7.48 -24.83
N GLY A 405 8.61 -7.80 -24.91
CA GLY A 405 9.64 -7.42 -23.94
C GLY A 405 9.53 -8.18 -22.60
N CYS A 406 10.48 -7.93 -21.72
CA CYS A 406 10.50 -8.41 -20.34
C CYS A 406 10.19 -7.26 -19.37
N ARG A 407 9.22 -7.45 -18.49
CA ARG A 407 9.00 -6.57 -17.34
C ARG A 407 10.02 -6.87 -16.26
N ILE A 408 10.71 -5.86 -15.78
CA ILE A 408 11.64 -5.98 -14.66
C ILE A 408 11.02 -5.27 -13.47
N LEU A 409 11.02 -5.91 -12.31
CA LEU A 409 10.81 -5.29 -11.01
C LEU A 409 11.92 -5.76 -10.07
N THR A 410 12.88 -4.89 -9.79
CA THR A 410 14.03 -5.22 -8.95
C THR A 410 14.41 -4.15 -7.93
N ASP A 411 15.02 -4.53 -6.80
CA ASP A 411 15.71 -3.60 -5.90
C ASP A 411 17.20 -3.39 -6.27
N GLY A 412 17.69 -4.10 -7.29
CA GLY A 412 19.01 -3.89 -7.89
C GLY A 412 20.17 -4.51 -7.09
N GLU A 413 19.89 -5.33 -6.08
CA GLU A 413 20.92 -5.87 -5.17
C GLU A 413 20.94 -7.41 -5.19
N PRO A 414 22.12 -8.05 -5.21
CA PRO A 414 23.45 -7.46 -5.08
C PRO A 414 24.05 -6.97 -6.42
N GLY A 415 24.95 -5.98 -6.33
CA GLY A 415 25.82 -5.57 -7.44
C GLY A 415 25.34 -4.36 -8.24
N GLY A 416 24.16 -3.82 -7.92
CA GLY A 416 23.54 -2.73 -8.65
C GLY A 416 22.80 -3.22 -9.91
N LEU A 417 21.87 -2.38 -10.38
CA LEU A 417 21.26 -2.53 -11.69
C LEU A 417 22.16 -1.91 -12.76
N LEU A 418 22.35 -2.59 -13.89
CA LEU A 418 23.09 -2.05 -15.04
C LEU A 418 22.57 -0.67 -15.43
N GLU A 419 23.45 0.32 -15.60
CA GLU A 419 23.09 1.72 -15.87
C GLU A 419 22.20 1.85 -17.12
N GLU A 420 22.49 1.07 -18.16
CA GLU A 420 21.67 1.03 -19.38
C GLU A 420 20.22 0.61 -19.09
N ILE A 421 20.02 -0.36 -18.19
CA ILE A 421 18.69 -0.82 -17.80
C ILE A 421 18.04 0.16 -16.82
N ALA A 422 18.80 0.66 -15.84
CA ALA A 422 18.32 1.65 -14.89
C ALA A 422 17.78 2.91 -15.58
N SER A 423 18.44 3.35 -16.66
CA SER A 423 18.00 4.50 -17.47
C SER A 423 16.66 4.28 -18.21
N LYS A 424 16.28 3.00 -18.43
CA LYS A 424 15.02 2.58 -19.06
C LYS A 424 13.93 2.24 -18.02
N CYS A 425 14.26 2.24 -16.73
CA CYS A 425 13.33 1.92 -15.65
C CYS A 425 12.86 3.19 -14.94
N GLN A 426 11.59 3.19 -14.53
CA GLN A 426 11.12 4.09 -13.50
C GLN A 426 11.75 3.69 -12.17
N LYS A 427 12.45 4.63 -11.55
CA LYS A 427 12.92 4.51 -10.17
C LYS A 427 11.79 4.90 -9.20
N VAL A 428 11.48 4.02 -8.26
CA VAL A 428 10.42 4.17 -7.28
C VAL A 428 11.02 4.15 -5.88
N SER A 429 11.12 5.33 -5.26
CA SER A 429 11.50 5.47 -3.86
C SER A 429 10.30 5.26 -2.95
N LEU A 430 10.50 4.42 -1.93
CA LEU A 430 9.50 4.06 -0.92
C LEU A 430 10.11 4.33 0.46
N PRO A 431 9.64 5.34 1.22
CA PRO A 431 10.21 5.70 2.51
C PRO A 431 9.95 4.65 3.63
N ASN A 432 9.27 3.56 3.28
CA ASN A 432 8.91 2.44 4.16
C ASN A 432 9.37 1.09 3.62
N SER A 433 10.25 1.05 2.60
CA SER A 433 10.72 -0.24 2.14
C SER A 433 11.44 -0.95 3.28
N HIS A 434 11.16 -2.24 3.45
CA HIS A 434 11.72 -3.07 4.52
C HIS A 434 13.27 -3.01 4.58
N ARG A 435 13.90 -2.62 3.47
CA ARG A 435 15.37 -2.50 3.35
C ARG A 435 15.84 -1.07 3.04
N GLU A 436 14.96 -0.07 3.08
CA GLU A 436 15.25 1.33 2.66
C GLU A 436 15.82 1.42 1.23
N ARG A 437 15.37 0.51 0.37
CA ARG A 437 15.79 0.41 -1.03
C ARG A 437 14.81 1.09 -1.96
N ASP A 438 15.36 1.59 -3.05
CA ASP A 438 14.62 1.98 -4.23
C ASP A 438 14.27 0.74 -5.06
N TYR A 439 13.14 0.79 -5.74
CA TYR A 439 12.74 -0.23 -6.71
C TYR A 439 12.87 0.33 -8.13
N PHE A 440 13.27 -0.52 -9.06
CA PHE A 440 13.34 -0.22 -10.49
C PHE A 440 12.29 -1.04 -11.21
N PHE A 441 11.43 -0.35 -11.97
CA PHE A 441 10.40 -0.99 -12.78
C PHE A 441 10.46 -0.52 -14.23
N GLY A 442 10.46 -1.43 -15.19
CA GLY A 442 10.45 -1.06 -16.60
C GLY A 442 10.16 -2.24 -17.52
N VAL A 443 10.01 -1.94 -18.82
CA VAL A 443 9.87 -2.96 -19.87
C VAL A 443 11.09 -2.88 -20.78
N ILE A 444 11.86 -3.97 -20.86
CA ILE A 444 13.07 -4.06 -21.68
C ILE A 444 12.77 -4.89 -22.93
N ARG A 445 13.21 -4.42 -24.09
CA ARG A 445 13.00 -5.03 -25.41
C ARG A 445 14.32 -5.25 -26.13
#